data_AF-A0A7X5V7N8-F1
#
_entry.id   AF-A0A7X5V7N8-F1
#
_cell.length_a   1.000
_cell.length_b   1.000
_cell.length_c   1.000
_cell.angle_alpha   90.00
_cell.angle_beta   90.00
_cell.angle_gamma   90.00
#
_symmetry.space_group_name_H-M   'P 1'
#
loop_
_entity.id
_entity.type
_entity.pdbx_description
1 polymer ?
#
loop_
_entity_poly.entity_id
_entity_poly.type
_entity_poly.pdbx_seq_one_letter_code
_entity_poly.pdbx_strand_id
1 'polypeptide(L)'
;MAFISTPNDPELFDANRAPAGHVPNFVHTFAARPAVYEAWKQLNGAIKESMDLRRYELATLAAATALKSSYCSLAHGQILADKFYTAEEVAALVDEPANDPVDRAVMAFARKVALAADTVTRADVDELKAVGLSDADVLDVVLAAAARAFFSKTLDGTGTQPDSAYNNLPDTLRTALTVGRPIYSG
;
A
#
# COMPACT_ATOMS: atom_id res chain seq x y z
N MET A 1 -4.84 -13.70 11.75
CA MET A 1 -4.07 -13.13 12.87
C MET A 1 -2.57 -13.29 12.61
N ALA A 2 -1.72 -12.46 13.22
CA ALA A 2 -0.26 -12.54 13.15
C ALA A 2 0.29 -13.81 13.84
N PHE A 3 1.52 -14.19 13.53
CA PHE A 3 2.25 -15.35 14.09
C PHE A 3 2.97 -15.05 15.42
N ILE A 4 2.88 -13.80 15.88
CA ILE A 4 3.49 -13.35 17.13
C ILE A 4 2.40 -13.00 18.15
N SER A 5 2.67 -13.24 19.43
CA SER A 5 1.81 -12.71 20.51
C SER A 5 1.97 -11.21 20.60
N THR A 6 0.84 -10.50 20.69
CA THR A 6 0.81 -9.06 20.85
C THR A 6 -0.01 -8.68 22.08
N PRO A 7 0.32 -7.58 22.77
CA PRO A 7 -0.44 -7.11 23.92
C PRO A 7 -1.89 -6.78 23.55
N ASN A 8 -2.78 -6.99 24.50
CA ASN A 8 -4.11 -6.39 24.45
C ASN A 8 -4.00 -4.94 24.94
N ASP A 9 -4.26 -3.97 24.08
CA ASP A 9 -4.16 -2.53 24.36
C ASP A 9 -5.48 -1.83 23.98
N PRO A 10 -6.45 -1.75 24.91
CA PRO A 10 -7.76 -1.19 24.62
C PRO A 10 -7.72 0.26 24.15
N GLU A 11 -6.82 1.08 24.70
CA GLU A 11 -6.69 2.50 24.33
C GLU A 11 -6.21 2.65 22.88
N LEU A 12 -5.18 1.89 22.49
CA LEU A 12 -4.71 1.86 21.12
C LEU A 12 -5.80 1.37 20.15
N PHE A 13 -6.55 0.33 20.54
CA PHE A 13 -7.59 -0.26 19.72
C PHE A 13 -8.77 0.68 19.51
N ASP A 14 -9.21 1.38 20.56
CA ASP A 14 -10.27 2.37 20.47
C ASP A 14 -9.86 3.57 19.62
N ALA A 15 -8.62 4.04 19.77
CA ALA A 15 -8.08 5.16 18.97
C ALA A 15 -7.91 4.84 17.48
N ASN A 16 -7.84 3.55 17.10
CA ASN A 16 -7.61 3.10 15.72
C ASN A 16 -8.74 2.23 15.18
N ARG A 17 -9.93 2.30 15.78
CA ARG A 17 -11.11 1.58 15.31
C ARG A 17 -11.55 2.14 13.97
N ALA A 18 -11.71 1.26 12.98
CA ALA A 18 -12.23 1.64 11.68
C ALA A 18 -13.69 2.12 11.79
N PRO A 19 -14.20 2.93 10.84
CA PRO A 19 -15.59 3.39 10.85
C PRO A 19 -16.62 2.26 10.89
N ALA A 20 -16.28 1.08 10.35
CA ALA A 20 -17.10 -0.12 10.40
C ALA A 20 -17.05 -0.85 11.77
N GLY A 21 -16.41 -0.27 12.79
CA GLY A 21 -16.39 -0.75 14.17
C GLY A 21 -15.31 -1.79 14.49
N HIS A 22 -14.66 -2.40 13.49
CA HIS A 22 -13.56 -3.35 13.71
C HIS A 22 -12.22 -2.63 13.95
N VAL A 23 -11.30 -3.32 14.63
CA VAL A 23 -9.92 -2.89 14.78
C VAL A 23 -9.11 -3.58 13.68
N PRO A 24 -8.38 -2.84 12.82
CA PRO A 24 -7.58 -3.47 11.78
C PRO A 24 -6.53 -4.42 12.35
N ASN A 25 -6.32 -5.57 11.72
CA ASN A 25 -5.37 -6.61 12.09
C ASN A 25 -3.93 -6.08 12.22
N PHE A 26 -3.54 -5.07 11.43
CA PHE A 26 -2.23 -4.44 11.60
C PHE A 26 -2.11 -3.69 12.94
N VAL A 27 -3.18 -3.12 13.49
CA VAL A 27 -3.14 -2.42 14.79
C VAL A 27 -2.79 -3.40 15.90
N HIS A 28 -3.38 -4.60 15.86
CA HIS A 28 -3.01 -5.69 16.77
C HIS A 28 -1.53 -6.06 16.64
N THR A 29 -0.97 -6.04 15.43
CA THR A 29 0.47 -6.30 15.20
C THR A 29 1.33 -5.22 15.86
N PHE A 30 0.94 -3.96 15.67
CA PHE A 30 1.66 -2.80 16.20
C PHE A 30 1.45 -2.55 17.69
N ALA A 31 0.48 -3.20 18.35
CA ALA A 31 0.30 -3.14 19.80
C ALA A 31 1.55 -3.60 20.58
N ALA A 32 2.42 -4.42 19.98
CA ALA A 32 3.70 -4.79 20.58
C ALA A 32 4.69 -3.61 20.63
N ARG A 33 4.52 -2.60 19.78
CA ARG A 33 5.40 -1.42 19.62
C ARG A 33 4.60 -0.16 19.23
N PRO A 34 3.70 0.35 20.09
CA PRO A 34 2.80 1.47 19.75
C PRO A 34 3.55 2.75 19.34
N ALA A 35 4.68 3.06 19.98
CA ALA A 35 5.52 4.21 19.60
C ALA A 35 6.04 4.14 18.16
N VAL A 36 6.28 2.93 17.63
CA VAL A 36 6.68 2.74 16.22
C VAL A 36 5.53 3.05 15.29
N TYR A 37 4.31 2.65 15.66
CA TYR A 37 3.12 2.92 14.86
C TYR A 37 2.74 4.39 14.85
N GLU A 38 2.89 5.11 15.97
CA GLU A 38 2.73 6.56 16.00
C GLU A 38 3.75 7.28 15.11
N ALA A 39 5.03 6.87 15.16
CA ALA A 39 6.06 7.43 14.28
C ALA A 39 5.78 7.13 12.80
N TRP A 40 5.30 5.91 12.49
CA TRP A 40 4.87 5.53 11.16
C TRP A 40 3.73 6.42 10.65
N LYS A 41 2.70 6.70 11.46
CA LYS A 41 1.59 7.58 11.08
C LYS A 41 2.09 8.99 10.73
N GLN A 42 3.04 9.53 11.50
CA GLN A 42 3.64 10.84 11.22
C GLN A 42 4.41 10.82 9.90
N LEU A 43 5.30 9.84 9.69
CA LEU A 43 6.06 9.70 8.45
C LEU A 43 5.14 9.54 7.23
N ASN A 44 4.19 8.61 7.30
CA ASN A 44 3.27 8.35 6.20
C ASN A 44 2.32 9.54 5.95
N GLY A 45 1.95 10.28 6.99
CA GLY A 45 1.19 11.53 6.87
C GLY A 45 1.96 12.58 6.08
N ALA A 46 3.23 12.82 6.42
CA ALA A 46 4.08 13.78 5.71
C ALA A 46 4.27 13.43 4.23
N ILE A 47 4.45 12.14 3.91
CA ILE A 47 4.57 11.65 2.51
C ILE A 47 3.26 11.89 1.74
N LYS A 48 2.10 11.67 2.37
CA LYS A 48 0.80 11.84 1.71
C LYS A 48 0.44 13.30 1.48
N GLU A 49 0.85 14.19 2.36
CA GLU A 49 0.49 15.61 2.30
C GLU A 49 1.15 16.34 1.12
N SER A 50 2.35 15.92 0.70
CA SER A 50 3.07 16.50 -0.45
C SER A 50 2.59 16.00 -1.81
N MET A 51 1.79 14.93 -1.85
CA MET A 51 1.54 14.16 -3.07
C MET A 51 0.07 14.21 -3.50
N ASP A 52 -0.17 14.24 -4.82
CA ASP A 52 -1.52 13.96 -5.35
C ASP A 52 -2.00 12.58 -4.86
N LEU A 53 -3.23 12.52 -4.37
CA LEU A 53 -3.77 11.30 -3.75
C LEU A 53 -3.80 10.15 -4.75
N ARG A 54 -4.23 10.36 -5.99
CA ARG A 54 -4.30 9.30 -7.01
C ARG A 54 -2.91 8.74 -7.28
N ARG A 55 -1.90 9.61 -7.42
CA ARG A 55 -0.51 9.22 -7.63
C ARG A 55 0.07 8.43 -6.44
N TYR A 56 -0.20 8.87 -5.21
CA TYR A 56 0.21 8.15 -4.00
C TYR A 56 -0.37 6.74 -3.95
N GLU A 57 -1.68 6.62 -4.23
CA GLU A 57 -2.38 5.33 -4.20
C GLU A 57 -1.88 4.39 -5.32
N LEU A 58 -1.62 4.90 -6.53
CA LEU A 58 -1.05 4.13 -7.64
C LEU A 58 0.38 3.64 -7.34
N ALA A 59 1.25 4.51 -6.83
CA ALA A 59 2.61 4.13 -6.44
C ALA A 59 2.59 3.08 -5.31
N THR A 60 1.68 3.24 -4.35
CA THR A 60 1.52 2.31 -3.24
C THR A 60 0.96 0.95 -3.68
N LEU A 61 -0.04 0.93 -4.55
CA LEU A 61 -0.60 -0.30 -5.13
C LEU A 61 0.46 -1.06 -5.94
N ALA A 62 1.21 -0.35 -6.78
CA ALA A 62 2.31 -0.90 -7.56
C ALA A 62 3.38 -1.57 -6.68
N ALA A 63 3.84 -0.86 -5.64
CA ALA A 63 4.81 -1.39 -4.68
C ALA A 63 4.24 -2.58 -3.89
N ALA A 64 2.99 -2.49 -3.40
CA ALA A 64 2.35 -3.54 -2.62
C ALA A 64 2.18 -4.84 -3.41
N THR A 65 1.69 -4.74 -4.65
CA THR A 65 1.50 -5.90 -5.53
C THR A 65 2.84 -6.54 -5.91
N ALA A 66 3.87 -5.73 -6.21
CA ALA A 66 5.23 -6.23 -6.45
C ALA A 66 5.81 -6.97 -5.24
N LEU A 67 5.55 -6.47 -4.02
CA LEU A 67 5.95 -7.11 -2.76
C LEU A 67 5.05 -8.28 -2.34
N LYS A 68 4.00 -8.59 -3.12
CA LYS A 68 2.99 -9.62 -2.82
C LYS A 68 2.25 -9.39 -1.49
N SER A 69 2.08 -8.12 -1.10
CA SER A 69 1.44 -7.77 0.15
C SER A 69 -0.07 -7.58 -0.02
N SER A 70 -0.85 -8.66 0.15
CA SER A 70 -2.32 -8.60 0.00
C SER A 70 -2.98 -7.50 0.81
N TYR A 71 -2.53 -7.26 2.04
CA TYR A 71 -3.14 -6.26 2.92
C TYR A 71 -3.06 -4.88 2.29
N CYS A 72 -1.86 -4.52 1.83
CA CYS A 72 -1.64 -3.22 1.23
C CYS A 72 -2.28 -3.11 -0.16
N SER A 73 -2.25 -4.18 -0.95
CA SER A 73 -2.91 -4.23 -2.26
C SER A 73 -4.42 -4.03 -2.12
N LEU A 74 -5.09 -4.74 -1.20
CA LEU A 74 -6.52 -4.60 -0.94
C LEU A 74 -6.88 -3.20 -0.43
N ALA A 75 -6.13 -2.68 0.55
CA ALA A 75 -6.40 -1.37 1.15
C ALA A 75 -6.30 -0.23 0.13
N HIS A 76 -5.21 -0.17 -0.63
CA HIS A 76 -4.95 0.92 -1.58
C HIS A 76 -5.71 0.72 -2.90
N GLY A 77 -5.91 -0.53 -3.33
CA GLY A 77 -6.76 -0.84 -4.48
C GLY A 77 -8.23 -0.48 -4.23
N GLN A 78 -8.76 -0.70 -3.02
CA GLN A 78 -10.10 -0.23 -2.66
C GLN A 78 -10.21 1.30 -2.78
N ILE A 79 -9.24 2.06 -2.27
CA ILE A 79 -9.27 3.53 -2.38
C ILE A 79 -9.27 3.98 -3.84
N LEU A 80 -8.49 3.33 -4.70
CA LEU A 80 -8.47 3.61 -6.14
C LEU A 80 -9.83 3.31 -6.78
N ALA A 81 -10.45 2.18 -6.45
CA ALA A 81 -11.74 1.77 -6.99
C ALA A 81 -12.90 2.66 -6.48
N ASP A 82 -12.80 3.18 -5.26
CA ASP A 82 -13.82 4.04 -4.68
C ASP A 82 -13.77 5.47 -5.21
N LYS A 83 -12.62 5.92 -5.73
CA LYS A 83 -12.37 7.36 -6.02
C LYS A 83 -11.94 7.70 -7.43
N PHE A 84 -11.27 6.80 -8.14
CA PHE A 84 -10.52 7.17 -9.35
C PHE A 84 -10.73 6.23 -10.53
N TYR A 85 -11.03 4.96 -10.27
CA TYR A 85 -11.13 3.90 -11.28
C TYR A 85 -12.31 2.98 -10.96
N THR A 86 -12.72 2.15 -11.91
CA THR A 86 -13.63 1.03 -11.62
C THR A 86 -12.90 -0.13 -10.94
N ALA A 87 -13.66 -1.06 -10.37
CA ALA A 87 -13.13 -2.30 -9.80
C ALA A 87 -12.33 -3.12 -10.82
N GLU A 88 -12.81 -3.16 -12.07
CA GLU A 88 -12.18 -3.87 -13.18
C GLU A 88 -10.88 -3.19 -13.61
N GLU A 89 -10.87 -1.85 -13.68
CA GLU A 89 -9.67 -1.09 -14.02
C GLU A 89 -8.56 -1.29 -12.97
N VAL A 90 -8.89 -1.20 -11.68
CA VAL A 90 -7.90 -1.44 -10.62
C VAL A 90 -7.40 -2.88 -10.60
N ALA A 91 -8.28 -3.86 -10.86
CA ALA A 91 -7.87 -5.25 -10.95
C ALA A 91 -6.89 -5.47 -12.11
N ALA A 92 -7.13 -4.83 -13.27
CA ALA A 92 -6.22 -4.90 -14.41
C ALA A 92 -4.82 -4.33 -14.11
N LEU A 93 -4.72 -3.26 -13.31
CA LEU A 93 -3.44 -2.63 -12.93
C LEU A 93 -2.46 -3.56 -12.19
N VAL A 94 -2.92 -4.72 -11.69
CA VAL A 94 -2.06 -5.71 -11.05
C VAL A 94 -1.11 -6.33 -12.07
N ASP A 95 -1.63 -6.71 -13.24
CA ASP A 95 -0.92 -7.48 -14.27
C ASP A 95 -0.64 -6.67 -15.55
N GLU A 96 -1.40 -5.59 -15.78
CA GLU A 96 -1.30 -4.75 -16.97
C GLU A 96 -0.77 -3.35 -16.62
N PRO A 97 0.03 -2.73 -17.51
CA PRO A 97 0.41 -1.33 -17.35
C PRO A 97 -0.81 -0.41 -17.39
N ALA A 98 -0.81 0.66 -16.59
CA ALA A 98 -1.83 1.70 -16.68
C ALA A 98 -1.89 2.30 -18.11
N ASN A 99 -3.07 2.73 -18.54
CA ASN A 99 -3.25 3.34 -19.86
C ASN A 99 -2.62 4.74 -19.95
N ASP A 100 -2.84 5.55 -18.91
CA ASP A 100 -2.25 6.89 -18.80
C ASP A 100 -0.72 6.82 -18.71
N PRO A 101 0.02 7.59 -19.52
CA PRO A 101 1.48 7.57 -19.52
C PRO A 101 2.13 7.95 -18.20
N VAL A 102 1.55 8.89 -17.45
CA VAL A 102 2.08 9.32 -16.15
C VAL A 102 1.89 8.22 -15.13
N ASP A 103 0.68 7.68 -15.04
CA ASP A 103 0.35 6.59 -14.11
C ASP A 103 1.23 5.36 -14.37
N ARG A 104 1.41 5.00 -15.65
CA ARG A 104 2.26 3.89 -16.08
C ARG A 104 3.71 4.07 -15.64
N ALA A 105 4.28 5.26 -15.85
CA ALA A 105 5.65 5.57 -15.43
C ALA A 105 5.79 5.53 -13.90
N VAL A 106 4.85 6.12 -13.17
CA VAL A 106 4.80 6.11 -11.70
C VAL A 106 4.76 4.69 -11.16
N MET A 107 3.84 3.86 -11.66
CA MET A 107 3.69 2.48 -11.19
C MET A 107 4.92 1.63 -11.52
N ALA A 108 5.46 1.73 -12.75
CA ALA A 108 6.66 1.00 -13.14
C ALA A 108 7.87 1.37 -12.24
N PHE A 109 8.07 2.66 -11.99
CA PHE A 109 9.15 3.13 -11.13
C PHE A 109 8.96 2.69 -9.67
N ALA A 110 7.74 2.81 -9.13
CA ALA A 110 7.43 2.35 -7.77
C ALA A 110 7.67 0.84 -7.58
N ARG A 111 7.32 0.00 -8.58
CA ARG A 111 7.65 -1.44 -8.57
C ARG A 111 9.16 -1.67 -8.50
N LYS A 112 9.93 -0.95 -9.33
CA LYS A 112 11.40 -1.06 -9.35
C LYS A 112 12.02 -0.65 -8.03
N VAL A 113 11.60 0.49 -7.45
CA VAL A 113 12.08 0.96 -6.14
C VAL A 113 11.76 -0.07 -5.05
N ALA A 114 10.56 -0.63 -5.03
CA ALA A 114 10.15 -1.59 -3.99
C ALA A 114 11.00 -2.88 -3.99
N LEU A 115 11.42 -3.35 -5.16
CA LEU A 115 12.12 -4.63 -5.33
C LEU A 115 13.64 -4.52 -5.49
N ALA A 116 14.14 -3.45 -6.12
CA ALA A 116 15.51 -3.36 -6.58
C ALA A 116 15.98 -1.89 -6.70
N ALA A 117 15.77 -1.08 -5.65
CA ALA A 117 16.14 0.34 -5.65
C ALA A 117 17.62 0.60 -5.98
N ASP A 118 18.52 -0.35 -5.67
CA ASP A 118 19.94 -0.31 -5.99
C ASP A 118 20.24 -0.34 -7.50
N THR A 119 19.28 -0.82 -8.30
CA THR A 119 19.37 -0.90 -9.76
C THR A 119 18.75 0.30 -10.48
N VAL A 120 18.22 1.28 -9.74
CA VAL A 120 17.69 2.53 -10.31
C VAL A 120 18.82 3.32 -10.97
N THR A 121 18.58 3.76 -12.19
CA THR A 121 19.51 4.50 -13.03
C THR A 121 18.97 5.91 -13.30
N ARG A 122 19.81 6.76 -13.89
CA ARG A 122 19.38 8.08 -14.38
C ARG A 122 18.27 7.97 -15.43
N ALA A 123 18.33 6.96 -16.31
CA ALA A 123 17.33 6.78 -17.36
C ALA A 123 15.93 6.54 -16.77
N ASP A 124 15.83 5.75 -15.70
CA ASP A 124 14.55 5.53 -15.02
C ASP A 124 13.94 6.86 -14.53
N VAL A 125 14.75 7.73 -13.92
CA VAL A 125 14.32 9.06 -13.45
C VAL A 125 13.93 9.96 -14.62
N ASP A 126 14.73 9.97 -15.69
CA ASP A 126 14.47 10.79 -16.88
C ASP A 126 13.15 10.38 -17.57
N GLU A 127 12.73 9.11 -17.52
CA GLU A 127 11.43 8.65 -18.01
C GLU A 127 10.25 9.29 -17.26
N LEU A 128 10.33 9.43 -15.93
CA LEU A 128 9.29 10.16 -15.18
C LEU A 128 9.29 11.66 -15.53
N LYS A 129 10.47 12.26 -15.72
CA LYS A 129 10.58 13.68 -16.09
C LYS A 129 10.05 13.93 -17.50
N ALA A 130 10.23 12.98 -18.42
CA ALA A 130 9.71 13.06 -19.79
C ALA A 130 8.17 13.08 -19.84
N VAL A 131 7.49 12.52 -18.84
CA VAL A 131 6.02 12.61 -18.69
C VAL A 131 5.58 13.79 -17.82
N GLY A 132 6.49 14.72 -17.51
CA GLY A 132 6.17 15.99 -16.86
C GLY A 132 6.30 15.99 -15.33
N LEU A 133 6.85 14.94 -14.71
CA LEU A 133 7.10 14.94 -13.27
C LEU A 133 8.35 15.74 -12.89
N SER A 134 8.25 16.50 -11.80
CA SER A 134 9.37 17.22 -11.20
C SER A 134 10.26 16.30 -10.36
N ASP A 135 11.43 16.79 -9.92
CA ASP A 135 12.29 16.05 -9.00
C ASP A 135 11.60 15.77 -7.65
N ALA A 136 10.72 16.67 -7.21
CA ALA A 136 9.91 16.47 -6.01
C ALA A 136 8.91 15.32 -6.21
N ASP A 137 8.21 15.29 -7.35
CA ASP A 137 7.29 14.20 -7.67
C ASP A 137 8.00 12.84 -7.74
N VAL A 138 9.21 12.80 -8.32
CA VAL A 138 10.04 11.58 -8.36
C VAL A 138 10.38 11.12 -6.94
N LEU A 139 10.81 12.04 -6.08
CA LEU A 139 11.10 11.73 -4.68
C LEU A 139 9.86 11.20 -3.95
N ASP A 140 8.69 11.80 -4.16
CA ASP A 140 7.44 11.35 -3.54
C ASP A 140 7.10 9.90 -3.96
N VAL A 141 7.31 9.53 -5.23
CA VAL A 141 7.13 8.13 -5.68
C VAL A 141 8.09 7.18 -4.97
N VAL A 142 9.36 7.58 -4.80
CA VAL A 142 10.35 6.78 -4.04
C VAL A 142 9.90 6.62 -2.58
N LEU A 143 9.47 7.71 -1.94
CA LEU A 143 9.03 7.71 -0.54
C LEU A 143 7.79 6.84 -0.34
N ALA A 144 6.79 6.93 -1.23
CA ALA A 144 5.60 6.08 -1.19
C ALA A 144 5.97 4.59 -1.32
N ALA A 145 6.84 4.24 -2.28
CA ALA A 145 7.29 2.86 -2.48
C ALA A 145 8.12 2.33 -1.28
N ALA A 146 9.02 3.15 -0.73
CA ALA A 146 9.85 2.78 0.42
C ALA A 146 9.01 2.63 1.70
N ALA A 147 8.09 3.55 1.95
CA ALA A 147 7.11 3.46 3.03
C ALA A 147 6.28 2.18 2.90
N ARG A 148 5.92 1.81 1.66
CA ARG A 148 5.23 0.54 1.41
C ARG A 148 6.08 -0.68 1.66
N ALA A 149 7.35 -0.65 1.29
CA ALA A 149 8.27 -1.72 1.63
C ALA A 149 8.38 -1.93 3.15
N PHE A 150 8.47 -0.86 3.94
CA PHE A 150 8.46 -0.96 5.40
C PHE A 150 7.17 -1.60 5.92
N PHE A 151 6.02 -1.06 5.54
CA PHE A 151 4.74 -1.49 6.10
C PHE A 151 4.40 -2.92 5.67
N SER A 152 4.49 -3.22 4.37
CA SER A 152 4.23 -4.55 3.81
C SER A 152 5.12 -5.61 4.45
N LYS A 153 6.45 -5.39 4.50
CA LYS A 153 7.39 -6.38 5.06
C LYS A 153 7.18 -6.57 6.56
N THR A 154 6.79 -5.51 7.29
CA THR A 154 6.44 -5.63 8.71
C THR A 154 5.26 -6.58 8.89
N LEU A 155 4.16 -6.37 8.16
CA LEU A 155 2.97 -7.22 8.25
C LEU A 155 3.22 -8.65 7.76
N ASP A 156 3.86 -8.78 6.60
CA ASP A 156 4.11 -10.09 6.01
C ASP A 156 5.14 -10.88 6.82
N GLY A 157 6.16 -10.23 7.38
CA GLY A 157 7.15 -10.84 8.26
C GLY A 157 6.55 -11.36 9.57
N THR A 158 5.48 -10.74 10.07
CA THR A 158 4.76 -11.18 11.27
C THR A 158 3.58 -12.10 10.98
N GLY A 159 3.32 -12.47 9.73
CA GLY A 159 2.17 -13.32 9.41
C GLY A 159 0.82 -12.61 9.39
N THR A 160 0.81 -11.27 9.47
CA THR A 160 -0.42 -10.49 9.61
C THR A 160 -1.28 -10.60 8.35
N GLN A 161 -2.51 -11.06 8.52
CA GLN A 161 -3.48 -11.21 7.43
C GLN A 161 -4.31 -9.94 7.24
N PRO A 162 -4.77 -9.64 6.02
CA PRO A 162 -5.75 -8.58 5.76
C PRO A 162 -7.02 -8.77 6.58
N ASP A 163 -7.71 -7.67 6.87
CA ASP A 163 -8.98 -7.66 7.61
C ASP A 163 -10.06 -8.48 6.92
N SER A 164 -10.87 -9.20 7.69
CA SER A 164 -12.01 -9.96 7.16
C SER A 164 -13.03 -9.08 6.44
N ALA A 165 -13.06 -7.78 6.75
CA ALA A 165 -13.88 -6.79 6.07
C ALA A 165 -13.61 -6.72 4.55
N TYR A 166 -12.40 -7.05 4.10
CA TYR A 166 -12.08 -7.10 2.67
C TYR A 166 -12.80 -8.23 1.92
N ASN A 167 -13.43 -9.18 2.62
CA ASN A 167 -14.31 -10.15 1.98
C ASN A 167 -15.54 -9.49 1.34
N ASN A 168 -15.92 -8.29 1.77
CA ASN A 168 -17.06 -7.55 1.21
C ASN A 168 -16.71 -6.77 -0.08
N LEU A 169 -15.44 -6.75 -0.50
CA LEU A 169 -15.05 -6.16 -1.77
C LEU A 169 -15.64 -6.97 -2.95
N PRO A 170 -15.89 -6.31 -4.11
CA PRO A 170 -16.21 -7.00 -5.35
C PRO A 170 -15.23 -8.14 -5.64
N ASP A 171 -15.76 -9.29 -6.09
CA ASP A 171 -14.98 -10.51 -6.31
C ASP A 171 -13.77 -10.30 -7.23
N THR A 172 -13.94 -9.47 -8.26
CA THR A 172 -12.86 -9.07 -9.19
C THR A 172 -11.70 -8.41 -8.45
N LEU A 173 -11.96 -7.40 -7.62
CA LEU A 173 -10.93 -6.72 -6.82
C LEU A 173 -10.32 -7.66 -5.79
N ARG A 174 -11.16 -8.38 -5.05
CA ARG A 174 -10.73 -9.28 -3.97
C ARG A 174 -9.78 -10.35 -4.51
N THR A 175 -10.10 -10.92 -5.67
CA THR A 175 -9.28 -11.95 -6.32
C THR A 175 -7.96 -11.37 -6.81
N ALA A 176 -8.00 -10.25 -7.55
CA ALA A 176 -6.80 -9.65 -8.12
C ALA A 176 -5.82 -9.12 -7.06
N LEU A 177 -6.33 -8.58 -5.95
CA LEU A 177 -5.52 -7.90 -4.94
C LEU A 177 -5.07 -8.81 -3.78
N THR A 178 -5.58 -10.04 -3.69
CA THR A 178 -5.08 -11.06 -2.75
C THR A 178 -3.84 -11.76 -3.32
N VAL A 179 -2.75 -10.99 -3.45
CA VAL A 179 -1.51 -11.38 -4.16
C VAL A 179 -0.52 -12.22 -3.33
N GLY A 180 -0.75 -12.35 -2.03
CA GLY A 180 0.10 -13.10 -1.10
C GLY A 180 -0.71 -13.75 0.02
N ARG A 181 -0.69 -13.16 1.23
CA ARG A 181 -1.41 -13.73 2.37
C ARG A 181 -2.93 -13.73 2.14
N PRO A 182 -3.66 -14.78 2.53
CA PRO A 182 -5.11 -14.80 2.41
C PRO A 182 -5.76 -13.83 3.41
N ILE A 183 -6.90 -13.26 3.03
CA ILE A 183 -7.77 -12.47 3.92
C ILE A 183 -8.12 -13.30 5.16
N TYR A 184 -8.16 -12.65 6.32
CA TYR A 184 -8.53 -13.31 7.56
C TYR A 184 -9.97 -13.82 7.50
N SER A 185 -10.18 -15.10 7.85
CA SER A 185 -11.49 -15.77 7.75
C SER A 185 -12.39 -15.57 8.98
N GLY A 186 -11.88 -15.01 10.07
CA GLY A 186 -12.53 -15.00 11.39
C GLY A 186 -11.84 -15.91 12.38
#